data_AF-A0A0K0L1X9-F1
#
_entry.id   AF-A0A0K0L1X9-F1
#
_cell.length_a   1.000
_cell.length_b   1.000
_cell.length_c   1.000
_cell.angle_alpha   90.00
_cell.angle_beta   90.00
_cell.angle_gamma   90.00
#
_symmetry.space_group_name_H-M   'P 1'
#
loop_
_entity.id
_entity.type
_entity.pdbx_description
1 polymer ?
#
loop_
_entity_poly.entity_id
_entity_poly.type
_entity_poly.pdbx_seq_one_letter_code
_entity_poly.pdbx_strand_id
1 'polypeptide(L)'
;YGDFFLSWYSSQLIKHGDSLLSLADSTFGDTGVSIYGKIPLMHSWYGTRSRPSEQTAGFYNTAKRDAYEQVAKMFAKNSCKIILPGMDLSDANQPNETHSSPELLLSQTMTAFRKHDVKVSGQNSSEFGVPGGFEQMKKNLSGDHVLDLFSYQRMGAYFFSPEHFPSFTELVR
;
A
#
# COMPACT_ATOMS: atom_id res chain seq x y z
N TYR A 1 10.07 0.16 27.80
CA TYR A 1 9.90 1.54 27.31
C TYR A 1 9.66 1.60 25.80
N GLY A 2 10.49 0.95 24.96
CA GLY A 2 10.30 0.94 23.50
C GLY A 2 8.88 0.55 23.04
N ASP A 3 8.33 -0.54 23.58
CA ASP A 3 6.97 -0.98 23.22
C ASP A 3 5.88 0.03 23.62
N PHE A 4 6.07 0.73 24.73
CA PHE A 4 5.17 1.81 25.16
C PHE A 4 5.23 2.98 24.16
N PHE A 5 6.45 3.43 23.83
CA PHE A 5 6.63 4.52 22.87
C PHE A 5 6.06 4.18 21.49
N LEU A 6 6.42 3.01 20.94
CA LEU A 6 5.95 2.60 19.61
C LEU A 6 4.44 2.37 19.59
N SER A 7 3.85 1.83 20.66
CA SER A 7 2.39 1.72 20.77
C SER A 7 1.71 3.07 20.83
N TRP A 8 2.22 4.00 21.63
CA TRP A 8 1.71 5.37 21.68
C TRP A 8 1.82 6.04 20.31
N TYR A 9 3.00 5.98 19.70
CA TYR A 9 3.31 6.63 18.42
C TYR A 9 2.41 6.10 17.29
N SER A 10 2.33 4.78 17.11
CA SER A 10 1.45 4.19 16.10
C SER A 10 -0.02 4.49 16.36
N SER A 11 -0.44 4.57 17.64
CA SER A 11 -1.83 4.90 17.98
C SER A 11 -2.21 6.33 17.60
N GLN A 12 -1.25 7.27 17.55
CA GLN A 12 -1.53 8.63 17.08
C GLN A 12 -1.90 8.63 15.60
N LEU A 13 -1.18 7.86 14.78
CA LEU A 13 -1.49 7.72 13.34
C LEU A 13 -2.88 7.13 13.13
N ILE A 14 -3.23 6.06 13.86
CA ILE A 14 -4.56 5.43 13.77
C ILE A 14 -5.67 6.38 14.22
N LYS A 15 -5.50 7.08 15.34
CA LYS A 15 -6.50 8.07 15.81
C LYS A 15 -6.68 9.21 14.83
N HIS A 16 -5.59 9.71 14.26
CA HIS A 16 -5.64 10.77 13.26
C HIS A 16 -6.37 10.32 12.00
N GLY A 17 -6.05 9.13 11.48
CA GLY A 17 -6.72 8.55 10.33
C GLY A 17 -8.21 8.31 10.58
N ASP A 18 -8.58 7.76 11.74
CA ASP A 18 -9.98 7.52 12.12
C ASP A 18 -10.78 8.82 12.14
N SER A 19 -10.25 9.89 12.72
CA SER A 19 -10.91 11.20 12.73
C SER A 19 -11.14 11.77 11.33
N LEU A 20 -10.13 11.67 10.44
CA LEU A 20 -10.25 12.19 9.08
C LEU A 20 -11.21 11.36 8.21
N LEU A 21 -11.11 10.03 8.28
CA LEU A 21 -11.97 9.13 7.51
C LEU A 21 -13.41 9.20 8.00
N SER A 22 -13.64 9.30 9.31
CA SER A 22 -14.99 9.49 9.87
C SER A 22 -15.61 10.81 9.40
N LEU A 23 -14.83 11.89 9.35
CA LEU A 23 -15.32 13.16 8.82
C LEU A 23 -15.66 13.05 7.33
N ALA A 24 -14.79 12.43 6.54
CA ALA A 24 -15.02 12.23 5.11
C ALA A 24 -16.28 11.38 4.86
N ASP A 25 -16.44 10.26 5.58
CA ASP A 25 -17.60 9.38 5.48
C ASP A 25 -18.89 10.11 5.86
N SER A 26 -18.89 10.86 6.97
CA SER A 26 -20.07 11.67 7.37
C SER A 26 -20.43 12.77 6.38
N THR A 27 -19.46 13.27 5.60
CA THR A 27 -19.68 14.36 4.64
C THR A 27 -20.09 13.85 3.26
N PHE A 28 -19.52 12.72 2.83
CA PHE A 28 -19.63 12.23 1.46
C PHE A 28 -20.27 10.85 1.32
N GLY A 29 -20.53 10.12 2.41
CA GLY A 29 -21.04 8.74 2.39
C GLY A 29 -22.36 8.57 1.62
N ASP A 30 -23.26 9.54 1.73
CA ASP A 30 -24.56 9.51 1.05
C ASP A 30 -24.52 10.05 -0.39
N THR A 31 -23.36 10.52 -0.87
CA THR A 31 -23.22 11.12 -2.21
C THR A 31 -22.91 10.10 -3.31
N GLY A 32 -22.63 8.84 -2.94
CA GLY A 32 -22.24 7.79 -3.87
C GLY A 32 -20.78 7.83 -4.34
N VAL A 33 -19.96 8.78 -3.86
CA VAL A 33 -18.52 8.81 -4.14
C VAL A 33 -17.77 7.82 -3.25
N SER A 34 -16.75 7.16 -3.81
CA SER A 34 -15.85 6.29 -3.03
C SER A 34 -14.74 7.11 -2.38
N ILE A 35 -14.54 6.92 -1.08
CA ILE A 35 -13.48 7.59 -0.31
C ILE A 35 -12.28 6.65 -0.22
N TYR A 36 -11.10 7.17 -0.55
CA TYR A 36 -9.84 6.44 -0.46
C TYR A 36 -8.83 7.18 0.43
N GLY A 37 -8.14 6.43 1.27
CA GLY A 37 -6.93 6.90 1.96
C GLY A 37 -5.70 6.20 1.39
N LYS A 38 -4.64 6.97 1.12
CA LYS A 38 -3.37 6.41 0.64
C LYS A 38 -2.47 6.08 1.82
N ILE A 39 -1.88 4.88 1.81
CA ILE A 39 -0.83 4.48 2.75
C ILE A 39 0.47 4.17 2.00
N PRO A 40 1.65 4.39 2.60
CA PRO A 40 2.91 4.01 1.97
C PRO A 40 3.19 2.51 2.12
N LEU A 41 3.99 1.97 1.20
CA LEU A 41 4.57 0.63 1.29
C LEU A 41 6.03 0.75 1.76
N MET A 42 6.27 0.69 3.07
CA MET A 42 7.61 0.88 3.67
C MET A 42 8.46 -0.39 3.60
N HIS A 43 8.79 -0.82 2.38
CA HIS A 43 9.41 -2.12 2.11
C HIS A 43 10.89 -2.21 2.50
N SER A 44 11.62 -1.09 2.51
CA SER A 44 13.01 -1.05 2.97
C SER A 44 13.12 -1.49 4.42
N TRP A 45 14.14 -2.29 4.73
CA TRP A 45 14.40 -2.87 6.05
C TRP A 45 13.31 -3.82 6.60
N TYR A 46 12.33 -4.20 5.78
CA TYR A 46 11.25 -5.12 6.19
C TYR A 46 11.79 -6.49 6.63
N GLY A 47 12.85 -6.98 5.97
CA GLY A 47 13.51 -8.25 6.29
C GLY A 47 14.27 -8.25 7.63
N THR A 48 14.42 -7.10 8.28
CA THR A 48 15.05 -7.01 9.60
C THR A 48 14.04 -7.26 10.73
N ARG A 49 14.53 -7.71 11.89
CA ARG A 49 13.68 -7.91 13.08
C ARG A 49 13.04 -6.61 13.58
N SER A 50 13.73 -5.48 13.47
CA SER A 50 13.29 -4.19 14.01
C SER A 50 12.35 -3.44 13.09
N ARG A 51 12.33 -3.74 11.78
CA ARG A 51 11.48 -3.09 10.76
C ARG A 51 11.52 -1.55 10.85
N PRO A 52 12.71 -0.93 10.91
CA PRO A 52 12.86 0.47 11.33
C PRO A 52 12.11 1.47 10.44
N SER A 53 12.03 1.24 9.13
CA SER A 53 11.27 2.09 8.21
C SER A 53 9.78 2.11 8.51
N GLU A 54 9.19 0.96 8.85
CA GLU A 54 7.79 0.88 9.27
C GLU A 54 7.59 1.58 10.61
N GLN A 55 8.47 1.31 11.59
CA GLN A 55 8.37 1.91 12.93
C GLN A 55 8.40 3.43 12.90
N THR A 56 9.33 4.02 12.15
CA THR A 56 9.49 5.47 12.06
C THR A 56 8.41 6.13 11.22
N ALA A 57 7.77 5.39 10.30
CA ALA A 57 6.58 5.84 9.59
C ALA A 57 5.28 5.71 10.40
N GLY A 58 5.34 5.15 11.62
CA GLY A 58 4.20 4.99 12.52
C GLY A 58 3.49 3.64 12.43
N PHE A 59 4.00 2.69 11.64
CA PHE A 59 3.50 1.32 11.56
C PHE A 59 4.26 0.44 12.56
N TYR A 60 3.68 0.21 13.74
CA TYR A 60 4.30 -0.65 14.75
C TYR A 60 4.15 -2.14 14.41
N ASN A 61 4.86 -2.56 13.36
CA ASN A 61 4.82 -3.90 12.78
C ASN A 61 5.99 -4.72 13.32
N THR A 62 5.74 -5.94 13.79
CA THR A 62 6.76 -6.85 14.30
C THR A 62 6.39 -8.28 13.95
N ALA A 63 7.30 -9.24 14.17
CA ALA A 63 7.02 -10.67 13.98
C ALA A 63 5.80 -11.20 14.79
N LYS A 64 5.37 -10.50 15.84
CA LYS A 64 4.23 -10.89 16.69
C LYS A 64 3.03 -9.93 16.62
N ARG A 65 3.14 -8.85 15.84
CA ARG A 65 2.15 -7.78 15.79
C ARG A 65 2.04 -7.28 14.36
N ASP A 66 0.88 -7.48 13.76
CA ASP A 66 0.54 -6.91 12.47
C ASP A 66 0.05 -5.46 12.64
N ALA A 67 0.80 -4.49 12.13
CA ALA A 67 0.38 -3.08 12.15
C ALA A 67 -0.78 -2.79 11.19
N TYR A 68 -0.80 -3.49 10.04
CA TYR A 68 -1.77 -3.27 8.98
C TYR A 68 -3.15 -3.80 9.36
N GLU A 69 -3.25 -4.72 10.32
CA GLU A 69 -4.54 -5.13 10.89
C GLU A 69 -5.28 -3.94 11.56
N GLN A 70 -4.56 -3.06 12.26
CA GLN A 70 -5.18 -1.87 12.87
C GLN A 70 -5.58 -0.83 11.82
N VAL A 71 -4.77 -0.68 10.78
CA VAL A 71 -5.09 0.17 9.62
C VAL A 71 -6.36 -0.35 8.95
N ALA A 72 -6.44 -1.65 8.66
CA ALA A 72 -7.59 -2.30 8.06
C ALA A 72 -8.88 -2.04 8.86
N LYS A 73 -8.83 -2.23 10.20
CA LYS A 73 -9.96 -1.97 11.09
C LYS A 73 -10.42 -0.51 11.05
N MET A 74 -9.47 0.43 11.02
CA MET A 74 -9.77 1.85 10.92
C MET A 74 -10.46 2.21 9.60
N PHE A 75 -10.00 1.66 8.47
CA PHE A 75 -10.63 1.88 7.16
C PHE A 75 -12.02 1.22 7.08
N ALA A 76 -12.15 -0.03 7.52
CA ALA A 76 -13.41 -0.77 7.53
C ALA A 76 -14.48 -0.09 8.39
N LYS A 77 -14.10 0.44 9.55
CA LYS A 77 -15.00 1.19 10.44
C LYS A 77 -15.63 2.41 9.75
N ASN A 78 -14.89 3.05 8.85
CA ASN A 78 -15.30 4.30 8.20
C ASN A 78 -15.74 4.07 6.73
N SER A 79 -16.05 2.84 6.33
CA SER A 79 -16.47 2.49 4.95
C SER A 79 -15.53 3.00 3.84
N CYS A 80 -14.24 3.20 4.18
CA CYS A 80 -13.25 3.79 3.31
C CYS A 80 -12.35 2.71 2.69
N LYS A 81 -11.83 3.00 1.49
CA LYS A 81 -10.93 2.12 0.74
C LYS A 81 -9.48 2.60 0.81
N ILE A 82 -8.55 1.77 0.39
CA ILE A 82 -7.11 2.07 0.47
C ILE A 82 -6.50 2.24 -0.91
N ILE A 83 -5.61 3.23 -1.08
CA ILE A 83 -4.68 3.27 -2.21
C ILE A 83 -3.32 2.75 -1.74
N LEU A 84 -2.82 1.69 -2.40
CA LEU A 84 -1.56 1.04 -2.05
C LEU A 84 -0.57 1.13 -3.24
N PRO A 85 0.52 1.90 -3.11
CA PRO A 85 1.57 1.95 -4.11
C PRO A 85 2.51 0.74 -4.02
N GLY A 86 3.34 0.54 -5.04
CA GLY A 86 4.38 -0.49 -5.07
C GLY A 86 3.98 -1.81 -5.71
N MET A 87 2.87 -1.84 -6.46
CA MET A 87 2.39 -3.05 -7.16
C MET A 87 3.34 -3.55 -8.26
N ASP A 88 4.28 -2.71 -8.70
CA ASP A 88 5.33 -2.97 -9.68
C ASP A 88 6.65 -3.44 -9.06
N LEU A 89 6.80 -3.37 -7.73
CA LEU A 89 8.03 -3.71 -7.05
C LEU A 89 8.18 -5.22 -6.87
N SER A 90 9.39 -5.70 -7.12
CA SER A 90 9.82 -7.08 -6.84
C SER A 90 10.99 -7.08 -5.87
N ASP A 91 11.13 -8.17 -5.12
CA ASP A 91 12.24 -8.37 -4.18
C ASP A 91 13.58 -8.48 -4.94
N ALA A 92 13.56 -9.10 -6.12
CA ALA A 92 14.74 -9.31 -6.97
C ALA A 92 15.40 -8.00 -7.47
N ASN A 93 14.63 -6.92 -7.55
CA ASN A 93 15.11 -5.61 -7.99
C ASN A 93 15.61 -4.72 -6.84
N GLN A 94 15.60 -5.22 -5.60
CA GLN A 94 16.00 -4.43 -4.44
C GLN A 94 17.49 -4.63 -4.10
N PRO A 95 18.21 -3.57 -3.67
CA PRO A 95 19.58 -3.73 -3.18
C PRO A 95 19.61 -4.58 -1.91
N ASN A 96 20.50 -5.56 -1.85
CA ASN A 96 20.61 -6.50 -0.72
C ASN A 96 20.86 -5.78 0.62
N GLU A 97 21.61 -4.67 0.59
CA GLU A 97 21.98 -3.88 1.76
C GLU A 97 20.78 -3.24 2.46
N THR A 98 19.66 -3.09 1.74
CA THR A 98 18.45 -2.49 2.29
C THR A 98 17.57 -3.47 3.05
N HIS A 99 17.85 -4.79 2.97
CA HIS A 99 16.98 -5.85 3.52
C HIS A 99 15.50 -5.65 3.15
N SER A 100 15.28 -5.15 1.93
CA SER A 100 13.97 -4.78 1.41
C SER A 100 13.20 -6.02 0.95
N SER A 101 11.90 -6.07 1.22
CA SER A 101 11.02 -7.11 0.68
C SER A 101 9.61 -6.56 0.43
N PRO A 102 9.41 -5.85 -0.70
CA PRO A 102 8.09 -5.37 -1.10
C PRO A 102 7.08 -6.50 -1.30
N GLU A 103 7.48 -7.68 -1.80
CA GLU A 103 6.54 -8.77 -2.07
C GLU A 103 5.96 -9.36 -0.77
N LEU A 104 6.80 -9.60 0.25
CA LEU A 104 6.32 -10.09 1.54
C LEU A 104 5.46 -9.05 2.26
N LEU A 105 5.86 -7.78 2.21
CA LEU A 105 5.10 -6.70 2.83
C LEU A 105 3.74 -6.50 2.13
N LEU A 106 3.71 -6.53 0.80
CA LEU A 106 2.47 -6.45 0.01
C LEU A 106 1.55 -7.62 0.37
N SER A 107 2.08 -8.84 0.41
CA SER A 107 1.31 -10.04 0.80
C SER A 107 0.72 -9.94 2.22
N GLN A 108 1.51 -9.47 3.20
CA GLN A 108 1.04 -9.22 4.58
C GLN A 108 -0.11 -8.20 4.57
N THR A 109 0.10 -7.07 3.91
CA THR A 109 -0.82 -5.94 3.86
C THR A 109 -2.15 -6.32 3.20
N MET A 110 -2.10 -7.00 2.04
CA MET A 110 -3.28 -7.46 1.31
C MET A 110 -4.06 -8.51 2.11
N THR A 111 -3.37 -9.40 2.83
CA THR A 111 -4.01 -10.38 3.73
C THR A 111 -4.78 -9.68 4.86
N ALA A 112 -4.19 -8.65 5.49
CA ALA A 112 -4.84 -7.88 6.54
C ALA A 112 -6.07 -7.12 6.03
N PHE A 113 -6.00 -6.52 4.84
CA PHE A 113 -7.12 -5.79 4.23
C PHE A 113 -8.23 -6.73 3.80
N ARG A 114 -7.91 -7.89 3.23
CA ARG A 114 -8.88 -8.95 2.92
C ARG A 114 -9.64 -9.41 4.16
N LYS A 115 -8.94 -9.64 5.26
CA LYS A 115 -9.53 -10.10 6.54
C LYS A 115 -10.61 -9.15 7.06
N HIS A 116 -10.51 -7.86 6.73
CA HIS A 116 -11.44 -6.82 7.17
C HIS A 116 -12.34 -6.27 6.06
N ASP A 117 -12.39 -6.94 4.90
CA ASP A 117 -13.17 -6.55 3.72
C ASP A 117 -12.92 -5.11 3.23
N VAL A 118 -11.68 -4.64 3.38
CA VAL A 118 -11.27 -3.32 2.88
C VAL A 118 -10.78 -3.46 1.45
N LYS A 119 -11.43 -2.79 0.50
CA LYS A 119 -11.00 -2.77 -0.91
C LYS A 119 -9.76 -1.91 -1.11
N VAL A 120 -8.95 -2.30 -2.08
CA VAL A 120 -7.66 -1.67 -2.38
C VAL A 120 -7.60 -1.25 -3.85
N SER A 121 -7.28 0.01 -4.08
CA SER A 121 -6.78 0.48 -5.37
C SER A 121 -5.26 0.32 -5.41
N GLY A 122 -4.78 -0.51 -6.34
CA GLY A 122 -3.35 -0.65 -6.61
C GLY A 122 -2.76 0.58 -7.31
N GLN A 123 -1.45 0.80 -7.12
CA GLN A 123 -0.69 1.84 -7.81
C GLN A 123 0.78 1.42 -7.95
N ASN A 124 1.47 1.88 -8.99
CA ASN A 124 2.91 1.68 -9.14
C ASN A 124 3.71 2.66 -8.24
N SER A 125 4.94 2.29 -7.92
CA SER A 125 5.79 2.93 -6.91
C SER A 125 6.26 4.34 -7.28
N SER A 126 6.62 4.56 -8.55
CA SER A 126 7.23 5.79 -9.03
C SER A 126 6.85 6.08 -10.48
N GLU A 127 7.06 7.31 -10.96
CA GLU A 127 6.75 7.67 -12.36
C GLU A 127 7.59 6.91 -13.39
N PHE A 128 8.77 6.46 -12.97
CA PHE A 128 9.68 5.68 -13.80
C PHE A 128 9.40 4.20 -13.58
N GLY A 129 9.35 3.45 -14.68
CA GLY A 129 9.20 2.02 -14.64
C GLY A 129 10.40 1.37 -13.97
N VAL A 130 10.14 0.34 -13.17
CA VAL A 130 11.19 -0.59 -12.73
C VAL A 130 11.33 -1.73 -13.73
N PRO A 131 12.52 -2.33 -13.88
CA PRO A 131 12.70 -3.49 -14.75
C PRO A 131 11.71 -4.60 -14.42
N GLY A 132 10.94 -5.06 -15.40
CA GLY A 132 9.90 -6.09 -15.19
C GLY A 132 8.68 -5.63 -14.39
N GLY A 133 8.52 -4.32 -14.14
CA GLY A 133 7.44 -3.77 -13.32
C GLY A 133 6.03 -4.09 -13.85
N PHE A 134 5.85 -4.14 -15.18
CA PHE A 134 4.57 -4.54 -15.79
C PHE A 134 4.20 -5.98 -15.52
N GLU A 135 5.14 -6.91 -15.63
CA GLU A 135 4.89 -8.32 -15.32
C GLU A 135 4.64 -8.52 -13.83
N GLN A 136 5.35 -7.79 -12.97
CA GLN A 136 5.12 -7.79 -11.54
C GLN A 136 3.74 -7.22 -11.18
N MET A 137 3.30 -6.15 -11.85
CA MET A 137 1.95 -5.61 -11.72
C MET A 137 0.91 -6.66 -12.12
N LYS A 138 1.03 -7.29 -13.30
CA LYS A 138 0.12 -8.37 -13.74
C LYS A 138 0.04 -9.48 -12.68
N LYS A 139 1.19 -9.98 -12.22
CA LYS A 139 1.27 -10.99 -11.14
C LYS A 139 0.52 -10.57 -9.88
N ASN A 140 0.70 -9.33 -9.43
CA ASN A 140 0.06 -8.82 -8.22
C ASN A 140 -1.43 -8.51 -8.41
N LEU A 141 -1.88 -8.22 -9.64
CA LEU A 141 -3.28 -7.99 -10.00
C LEU A 141 -4.08 -9.29 -10.19
N SER A 142 -3.47 -10.33 -10.77
CA SER A 142 -4.18 -11.55 -11.22
C SER A 142 -4.57 -12.53 -10.11
N GLY A 143 -4.41 -12.20 -8.82
CA GLY A 143 -4.60 -13.14 -7.71
C GLY A 143 -5.51 -12.67 -6.56
N ASP A 144 -6.02 -11.44 -6.58
CA ASP A 144 -6.64 -10.85 -5.38
C ASP A 144 -8.00 -10.17 -5.61
N HIS A 145 -9.07 -10.73 -5.03
CA HIS A 145 -10.42 -10.15 -5.01
C HIS A 145 -10.55 -8.88 -4.15
N VAL A 146 -9.46 -8.48 -3.47
CA VAL A 146 -9.37 -7.22 -2.72
C VAL A 146 -9.12 -6.02 -3.65
N LEU A 147 -8.46 -6.25 -4.78
CA LEU A 147 -8.15 -5.18 -5.73
C LEU A 147 -9.40 -4.82 -6.54
N ASP A 148 -9.81 -3.56 -6.47
CA ASP A 148 -10.99 -3.04 -7.21
C ASP A 148 -10.61 -2.10 -8.35
N LEU A 149 -9.48 -1.40 -8.23
CA LEU A 149 -9.01 -0.42 -9.19
C LEU A 149 -7.49 -0.46 -9.28
N PHE A 150 -6.95 0.00 -10.40
CA PHE A 150 -5.53 0.34 -10.52
C PHE A 150 -5.35 1.78 -11.01
N SER A 151 -4.51 2.56 -10.33
CA SER A 151 -4.19 3.94 -10.67
C SER A 151 -2.72 4.09 -11.05
N TYR A 152 -2.41 4.20 -12.34
CA TYR A 152 -1.04 4.37 -12.84
C TYR A 152 -0.52 5.80 -12.59
N GLN A 153 0.63 5.92 -11.94
CA GLN A 153 1.35 7.15 -11.64
C GLN A 153 2.63 7.21 -12.50
N ARG A 154 2.79 8.12 -13.45
CA ARG A 154 1.92 9.22 -13.86
C ARG A 154 2.05 9.43 -15.37
N MET A 155 1.01 9.99 -15.99
CA MET A 155 1.13 10.54 -17.34
C MET A 155 2.22 11.61 -17.40
N GLY A 156 3.09 11.52 -18.40
CA GLY A 156 4.23 12.41 -18.60
C GLY A 156 5.01 12.01 -19.84
N ALA A 157 6.10 12.73 -20.12
CA ALA A 157 6.92 12.49 -21.31
C ALA A 157 7.45 11.04 -21.39
N TYR A 158 7.91 10.49 -20.25
CA TYR A 158 8.34 9.10 -20.16
C TYR A 158 7.19 8.11 -20.41
N PHE A 159 6.02 8.37 -19.84
CA PHE A 159 4.85 7.50 -20.03
C PHE A 159 4.44 7.36 -21.50
N PHE A 160 4.51 8.45 -22.26
CA PHE A 160 4.19 8.48 -23.70
C PHE A 160 5.40 8.17 -24.60
N SER A 161 6.52 7.70 -24.04
CA SER A 161 7.68 7.36 -24.87
C SER A 161 7.40 6.14 -25.75
N PRO A 162 8.05 6.02 -26.93
CA PRO A 162 7.88 4.88 -27.83
C PRO A 162 8.20 3.52 -27.19
N GLU A 163 9.03 3.51 -26.16
CA GLU A 163 9.46 2.29 -25.45
C GLU A 163 8.47 1.90 -24.34
N HIS A 164 7.89 2.90 -23.65
CA HIS A 164 7.08 2.66 -22.46
C HIS A 164 5.59 2.56 -22.76
N PHE A 165 5.06 3.43 -23.62
CA PHE A 165 3.62 3.49 -23.90
C PHE A 165 3.07 2.18 -24.47
N PRO A 166 3.73 1.49 -25.43
CA PRO A 166 3.24 0.20 -25.93
C PRO A 166 3.12 -0.86 -24.82
N SER A 167 4.11 -0.93 -23.92
CA SER A 167 4.11 -1.84 -22.78
C SER A 167 2.94 -1.56 -21.82
N PHE A 168 2.63 -0.27 -21.58
CA PHE A 168 1.44 0.10 -20.81
C PHE A 168 0.15 -0.30 -21.53
N THR A 169 0.06 -0.12 -22.86
CA THR A 169 -1.16 -0.52 -23.60
C THR A 169 -1.37 -2.03 -23.56
N GLU A 170 -0.30 -2.83 -23.47
CA GLU A 170 -0.40 -4.28 -23.28
C GLU A 170 -0.86 -4.63 -21.87
N LEU A 171 -0.45 -3.89 -20.83
CA LEU A 171 -0.95 -4.08 -19.46
C LEU A 171 -2.48 -3.89 -19.37
N VAL A 172 -3.03 -2.92 -20.11
CA VAL A 172 -4.45 -2.55 -20.05
C VAL A 172 -5.34 -3.49 -20.87
N ARG A 173 -4.76 -4.24 -21.82
CA ARG A 173 -5.48 -5.20 -22.66
C ARG A 173 -5.75 -6.50 -21.91
#